data_AF-A0A947ZRQ3-F1
#
_entry.id   AF-A0A947ZRQ3-F1
#
_cell.length_a   1.000
_cell.length_b   1.000
_cell.length_c   1.000
_cell.angle_alpha   90.00
_cell.angle_beta   90.00
_cell.angle_gamma   90.00
#
_symmetry.space_group_name_H-M   'P 1'
#
loop_
_entity.id
_entity.type
_entity.pdbx_description
1 polymer ?
#
loop_
_entity_poly.entity_id
_entity_poly.type
_entity_poly.pdbx_seq_one_letter_code
_entity_poly.pdbx_strand_id
1 'polypeptide(L)'
;MLTKRQKQIFDFITTRTEKVGVAPSLEEIKKHFRLKSVSNIHQHIEAIKKKGYLLKEKNQHRSIEVVKEIQFFDIPILGTITAGQPIDVIENFEKTISVSSNLIKDPKNYYALNVVGDSMVEEGIFNGDVVVIKKQSVAENGQTVVAIIDDEQATLKKIYKEENRFRLQPA
;
A
#
# COMPACT_ATOMS: atom_id res chain seq x y z
N MET A 1 15.14 -16.49 -8.71
CA MET A 1 13.90 -16.91 -9.42
C MET A 1 13.37 -18.25 -8.90
N LEU A 2 12.08 -18.35 -8.59
CA LEU A 2 11.42 -19.58 -8.09
C LEU A 2 11.05 -20.54 -9.24
N THR A 3 11.11 -21.85 -9.01
CA THR A 3 10.51 -22.82 -9.96
C THR A 3 8.99 -22.77 -9.87
N LYS A 4 8.28 -23.28 -10.90
CA LYS A 4 6.81 -23.35 -10.90
C LYS A 4 6.24 -23.96 -9.60
N ARG A 5 6.87 -25.05 -9.11
CA ARG A 5 6.45 -25.72 -7.88
C ARG A 5 6.75 -24.89 -6.62
N GLN A 6 7.91 -24.25 -6.56
CA GLN A 6 8.28 -23.37 -5.45
C GLN A 6 7.36 -22.15 -5.39
N LYS A 7 7.00 -21.57 -6.53
CA LYS A 7 6.03 -20.46 -6.62
C LYS A 7 4.66 -20.88 -6.10
N GLN A 8 4.16 -22.04 -6.50
CA GLN A 8 2.89 -22.56 -5.99
C GLN A 8 2.91 -22.71 -4.46
N ILE A 9 3.99 -23.26 -3.90
CA ILE A 9 4.15 -23.43 -2.45
C ILE A 9 4.21 -22.07 -1.75
N PHE A 10 4.97 -21.12 -2.29
CA PHE A 10 5.07 -19.75 -1.78
C PHE A 10 3.72 -19.02 -1.81
N ASP A 11 3.00 -19.08 -2.94
CA ASP A 11 1.68 -18.46 -3.12
C ASP A 11 0.66 -19.05 -2.12
N PHE A 12 0.71 -20.36 -1.88
CA PHE A 12 -0.13 -21.02 -0.87
C PHE A 12 0.18 -20.57 0.56
N ILE A 13 1.47 -20.53 0.94
CA ILE A 13 1.90 -20.06 2.26
C ILE A 13 1.43 -18.62 2.47
N THR A 14 1.66 -17.75 1.48
CA THR A 14 1.28 -16.33 1.53
C THR A 14 -0.23 -16.16 1.68
N THR A 15 -1.02 -16.77 0.80
CA THR A 15 -2.49 -16.66 0.82
C THR A 15 -3.08 -17.20 2.12
N ARG A 16 -2.54 -18.29 2.65
CA ARG A 16 -3.02 -18.88 3.90
C ARG A 16 -2.68 -18.01 5.10
N THR A 17 -1.48 -17.46 5.13
CA THR A 17 -1.03 -16.55 6.20
C THR A 17 -1.88 -15.28 6.21
N GLU A 18 -2.16 -14.69 5.04
CA GLU A 18 -3.03 -13.50 4.93
C GLU A 18 -4.46 -13.76 5.40
N LYS A 19 -5.02 -14.94 5.12
CA LYS A 19 -6.41 -15.27 5.49
C LYS A 19 -6.60 -15.68 6.94
N VAL A 20 -5.61 -16.34 7.54
CA VAL A 20 -5.74 -16.98 8.86
C VAL A 20 -4.89 -16.29 9.93
N GLY A 21 -3.99 -15.39 9.52
CA GLY A 21 -3.03 -14.72 10.40
C GLY A 21 -1.87 -15.62 10.86
N VAL A 22 -1.84 -16.89 10.45
CA VAL A 22 -0.81 -17.86 10.84
C VAL A 22 -0.36 -18.67 9.62
N ALA A 23 0.95 -18.88 9.51
CA ALA A 23 1.53 -19.66 8.43
C ALA A 23 1.12 -21.15 8.52
N PRO A 24 0.85 -21.81 7.38
CA PRO A 24 0.54 -23.23 7.37
C PRO A 24 1.73 -24.08 7.82
N SER A 25 1.44 -25.15 8.54
CA SER A 25 2.41 -26.16 8.94
C SER A 25 2.91 -26.99 7.76
N LEU A 26 4.07 -27.65 7.93
CA LEU A 26 4.62 -28.53 6.90
C LEU A 26 3.66 -29.67 6.51
N GLU A 27 2.89 -30.19 7.48
CA GLU A 27 1.86 -31.22 7.23
C GLU A 27 0.67 -30.67 6.43
N GLU A 28 0.23 -29.44 6.70
CA GLU A 28 -0.83 -28.80 5.90
C GLU A 28 -0.38 -28.55 4.46
N ILE A 29 0.85 -28.06 4.26
CA ILE A 29 1.43 -27.85 2.93
C ILE A 29 1.55 -29.19 2.19
N LYS A 30 2.07 -30.23 2.85
CA LYS A 30 2.17 -31.59 2.30
C LYS A 30 0.80 -32.12 1.87
N LYS A 31 -0.22 -31.99 2.72
CA LYS A 31 -1.60 -32.43 2.45
C LYS A 31 -2.19 -31.68 1.26
N HIS A 32 -2.01 -30.37 1.20
CA HIS A 32 -2.51 -29.53 0.11
C HIS A 32 -1.87 -29.90 -1.24
N PHE A 33 -0.55 -30.07 -1.25
CA PHE A 33 0.21 -30.38 -2.47
C PHE A 33 0.32 -31.87 -2.81
N ARG A 34 -0.29 -32.74 -1.99
CA ARG A 34 -0.27 -34.21 -2.11
C ARG A 34 1.14 -34.77 -2.30
N LEU A 35 2.10 -34.26 -1.52
CA LEU A 35 3.49 -34.73 -1.61
C LEU A 35 3.72 -35.99 -0.77
N LYS A 36 4.66 -36.82 -1.22
CA LYS A 36 5.00 -38.11 -0.61
C LYS A 36 5.56 -37.98 0.82
N SER A 37 6.26 -36.89 1.13
CA SER A 37 6.92 -36.72 2.44
C SER A 37 7.06 -35.26 2.85
N VAL A 38 7.17 -35.05 4.17
CA VAL A 38 7.46 -33.75 4.77
C VAL A 38 8.84 -33.25 4.35
N SER A 39 9.80 -34.16 4.17
CA SER A 39 11.17 -33.82 3.73
C SER A 39 11.20 -33.14 2.36
N ASN A 40 10.31 -33.51 1.44
CA ASN A 40 10.22 -32.87 0.13
C ASN A 40 9.71 -31.42 0.25
N ILE A 41 8.74 -31.17 1.14
CA ILE A 41 8.32 -29.80 1.48
C ILE A 41 9.46 -29.02 2.13
N HIS A 42 10.20 -29.64 3.05
CA HIS A 42 11.34 -29.01 3.69
C HIS A 42 12.38 -28.54 2.66
N GLN A 43 12.72 -29.39 1.68
CA GLN A 43 13.63 -29.03 0.59
C GLN A 43 13.12 -27.84 -0.23
N HIS A 44 11.83 -27.81 -0.56
CA HIS A 44 11.25 -26.67 -1.27
C HIS A 44 11.31 -25.38 -0.43
N ILE A 45 10.99 -25.45 0.86
CA ILE A 45 11.02 -24.29 1.76
C ILE A 45 12.44 -23.76 1.92
N GLU A 46 13.43 -24.62 2.14
CA GLU A 46 14.83 -24.20 2.24
C GLU A 46 15.33 -23.57 0.94
N ALA A 47 14.92 -24.09 -0.21
CA ALA A 47 15.26 -23.48 -1.50
C ALA A 47 14.58 -22.11 -1.70
N ILE A 48 13.35 -21.93 -1.21
CA ILE A 48 12.64 -20.65 -1.27
C ILE A 48 13.30 -19.62 -0.32
N LYS A 49 13.68 -20.05 0.89
CA LYS A 49 14.44 -19.22 1.85
C LYS A 49 15.80 -18.80 1.34
N LYS A 50 16.58 -19.73 0.79
CA LYS A 50 17.90 -19.44 0.20
C LYS A 50 17.81 -18.41 -0.93
N LYS A 51 16.64 -18.30 -1.55
CA LYS A 51 16.33 -17.30 -2.59
C LYS A 51 15.74 -15.99 -2.05
N GLY A 52 15.61 -15.84 -0.73
CA GLY A 52 15.19 -14.61 -0.06
C GLY A 52 13.68 -14.41 0.09
N TYR A 53 12.85 -15.35 -0.35
CA TYR A 53 11.39 -15.16 -0.34
C TYR A 53 10.73 -15.52 1.01
N LEU A 54 11.41 -16.26 1.88
CA LEU A 54 10.90 -16.64 3.21
C LEU A 54 11.98 -16.41 4.26
N LEU A 55 11.60 -15.89 5.43
CA LEU A 55 12.41 -15.85 6.64
C LEU A 55 11.85 -16.86 7.65
N LYS A 56 12.75 -17.47 8.43
CA LYS A 56 12.36 -18.32 9.57
C LYS A 56 13.10 -17.83 10.79
N GLU A 57 12.37 -17.45 11.82
CA GLU A 57 12.97 -17.29 13.15
C GLU A 57 13.36 -18.65 13.73
N LYS A 58 14.51 -18.69 14.40
CA LYS A 58 14.98 -19.89 15.11
C LYS A 58 13.99 -20.20 16.24
N ASN A 59 13.53 -21.45 16.29
CA ASN A 59 12.85 -22.10 17.42
C ASN A 59 11.32 -22.06 17.61
N GLN A 60 10.48 -21.88 16.59
CA GLN A 60 9.08 -22.34 16.72
C GLN A 60 8.56 -23.06 15.47
N HIS A 61 7.76 -24.11 15.71
CA HIS A 61 7.08 -24.94 14.71
C HIS A 61 6.11 -24.16 13.78
N ARG A 62 6.03 -22.83 13.91
CA ARG A 62 5.02 -21.96 13.26
C ARG A 62 5.54 -20.62 12.73
N SER A 63 6.85 -20.40 12.64
CA SER A 63 7.40 -19.09 12.20
C SER A 63 7.96 -19.16 10.78
N ILE A 64 7.09 -19.18 9.77
CA ILE A 64 7.48 -18.81 8.40
C ILE A 64 6.93 -17.40 8.19
N GLU A 65 7.83 -16.42 8.16
CA GLU A 65 7.49 -15.05 7.81
C GLU A 65 7.75 -14.88 6.31
N VAL A 66 6.71 -14.48 5.59
CA VAL A 66 6.80 -14.25 4.15
C VAL A 66 7.56 -12.94 3.95
N VAL A 67 8.75 -13.01 3.35
CA VAL A 67 9.40 -11.81 2.84
C VAL A 67 8.64 -11.45 1.58
N LYS A 68 7.66 -10.56 1.72
CA LYS A 68 7.21 -9.82 0.53
C LYS A 68 8.43 -9.04 0.06
N GLU A 69 8.89 -9.33 -1.15
CA GLU A 69 9.73 -8.38 -1.90
C GLU A 69 8.94 -7.06 -1.87
N ILE A 70 9.38 -6.11 -1.05
CA ILE A 70 8.76 -4.80 -0.99
C ILE A 70 9.12 -4.15 -2.32
N GLN A 71 8.16 -4.14 -3.24
CA GLN A 71 8.31 -3.42 -4.49
C GLN A 71 8.12 -1.94 -4.18
N PHE A 72 8.93 -1.11 -4.80
CA PHE A 72 8.75 0.34 -4.75
C PHE A 72 8.22 0.79 -6.10
N PHE A 73 7.25 1.69 -6.06
CA PHE A 73 6.69 2.32 -7.24
C PHE A 73 6.98 3.81 -7.19
N ASP A 74 7.44 4.34 -8.31
CA ASP A 74 7.63 5.79 -8.46
C ASP A 74 6.29 6.43 -8.80
N ILE A 75 5.82 7.28 -7.90
CA ILE A 75 4.56 8.02 -8.03
C ILE A 75 4.88 9.45 -8.49
N PRO A 76 4.27 9.93 -9.58
CA PRO A 76 4.54 11.27 -10.09
C PRO A 76 3.98 12.34 -9.15
N ILE A 77 4.78 13.38 -8.91
CA ILE A 77 4.33 14.60 -8.23
C ILE A 77 3.73 15.50 -9.30
N LEU A 78 2.42 15.73 -9.23
CA LEU A 78 1.69 16.46 -10.28
C LEU A 78 1.61 17.97 -10.04
N GLY A 79 2.03 18.45 -8.87
CA GLY A 79 2.02 19.87 -8.57
C GLY A 79 2.02 20.15 -7.07
N THR A 80 1.40 21.27 -6.72
CA THR A 80 1.37 21.79 -5.36
C THR A 80 -0.09 22.03 -4.94
N ILE A 81 -0.41 21.68 -3.69
CA ILE A 81 -1.68 21.91 -3.04
C ILE A 81 -1.55 22.87 -1.84
N THR A 82 -2.24 24.01 -1.89
CA THR A 82 -2.36 24.98 -0.82
C THR A 82 -3.43 24.52 0.16
N ALA A 83 -3.02 24.41 1.41
CA ALA A 83 -3.85 24.15 2.55
C ALA A 83 -4.59 25.45 2.92
N GLY A 84 -5.80 25.64 2.38
CA GLY A 84 -6.70 26.73 2.82
C GLY A 84 -7.33 27.53 1.69
N GLN A 85 -6.53 28.00 0.74
CA GLN A 85 -7.02 28.72 -0.44
C GLN A 85 -6.94 27.83 -1.69
N PRO A 86 -7.89 27.97 -2.61
CA PRO A 86 -7.85 27.29 -3.91
C PRO A 86 -6.67 27.74 -4.78
N ILE A 87 -6.29 26.93 -5.76
CA ILE A 87 -5.01 27.04 -6.49
C ILE A 87 -5.17 26.74 -7.96
N ASP A 88 -4.30 27.37 -8.75
CA ASP A 88 -3.87 26.94 -10.07
C ASP A 88 -2.90 25.75 -10.00
N VAL A 89 -3.22 24.66 -10.68
CA VAL A 89 -2.37 23.46 -10.75
C VAL A 89 -1.15 23.74 -11.63
N ILE A 90 0.03 23.94 -11.01
CA ILE A 90 1.30 24.03 -11.74
C ILE A 90 1.86 22.61 -11.93
N GLU A 91 1.79 22.11 -13.15
CA GLU A 91 2.27 20.77 -13.51
C GLU A 91 3.80 20.74 -13.63
N ASN A 92 4.50 20.25 -12.59
CA ASN A 92 5.94 19.97 -12.64
C ASN A 92 6.17 18.47 -12.86
N PHE A 93 6.09 18.01 -14.11
CA PHE A 93 6.08 16.59 -14.50
C PHE A 93 7.37 15.79 -14.26
N GLU A 94 8.46 16.38 -13.79
CA GLU A 94 9.77 15.71 -13.73
C GLU A 94 10.15 15.10 -12.36
N LYS A 95 9.31 15.23 -11.32
CA LYS A 95 9.61 14.70 -9.98
C LYS A 95 8.71 13.53 -9.61
N THR A 96 9.31 12.50 -9.03
CA THR A 96 8.61 11.32 -8.49
C THR A 96 8.97 11.11 -7.01
N ILE A 97 8.10 10.41 -6.29
CA ILE A 97 8.38 9.88 -4.95
C ILE A 97 8.25 8.36 -4.97
N SER A 98 9.18 7.66 -4.33
CA SER A 98 9.17 6.20 -4.30
C SER A 98 8.34 5.69 -3.13
N VAL A 99 7.31 4.89 -3.41
CA VAL A 99 6.32 4.41 -2.42
C VAL A 99 6.29 2.89 -2.39
N SER A 100 6.29 2.32 -1.19
CA SER A 100 6.25 0.87 -0.96
C SER A 100 4.91 0.25 -1.39
N SER A 101 4.97 -0.95 -1.99
CA SER A 101 3.82 -1.79 -2.35
C SER A 101 2.96 -2.23 -1.17
N ASN A 102 3.41 -2.00 0.07
CA ASN A 102 2.60 -2.24 1.27
C ASN A 102 1.59 -1.11 1.51
N LEU A 103 1.88 0.11 1.02
CA LEU A 103 1.04 1.29 1.18
C LEU A 103 0.06 1.47 0.01
N ILE A 104 0.42 0.98 -1.18
CA ILE A 104 -0.35 1.15 -2.41
C ILE A 104 -0.51 -0.18 -3.16
N LYS A 105 -1.72 -0.43 -3.68
CA LYS A 105 -2.05 -1.68 -4.39
C LYS A 105 -2.00 -1.57 -5.91
N ASP A 106 -2.33 -0.39 -6.45
CA ASP A 106 -2.34 -0.11 -7.89
C ASP A 106 -1.72 1.28 -8.13
N PRO A 107 -0.41 1.35 -8.46
CA PRO A 107 0.32 2.61 -8.53
C PRO A 107 -0.27 3.59 -9.56
N LYS A 108 -0.98 3.12 -10.59
CA LYS A 108 -1.60 3.97 -11.62
C LYS A 108 -2.71 4.85 -11.08
N ASN A 109 -3.33 4.45 -9.97
CA ASN A 109 -4.39 5.21 -9.32
C ASN A 109 -3.86 6.19 -8.27
N TYR A 110 -2.55 6.36 -8.15
CA TYR A 110 -1.96 7.29 -7.19
C TYR A 110 -1.21 8.41 -7.90
N TYR A 111 -1.15 9.55 -7.23
CA TYR A 111 -0.35 10.70 -7.61
C TYR A 111 0.06 11.45 -6.34
N ALA A 112 1.07 12.29 -6.43
CA ALA A 112 1.56 13.06 -5.28
C ALA A 112 1.40 14.57 -5.51
N LEU A 113 1.25 15.33 -4.43
CA LEU A 113 1.22 16.79 -4.44
C LEU A 113 2.10 17.33 -3.30
N ASN A 114 2.80 18.43 -3.53
CA ASN A 114 3.50 19.16 -2.47
C ASN A 114 2.49 19.99 -1.67
N VAL A 115 2.58 20.04 -0.35
CA VAL A 115 1.68 20.83 0.49
C VAL A 115 2.28 22.20 0.76
N VAL A 116 1.46 23.25 0.63
CA VAL A 116 1.81 24.62 1.02
C VAL A 116 0.79 25.16 2.03
N GLY A 117 1.24 25.67 3.16
CA GLY A 117 0.40 26.21 4.24
C GLY A 117 0.00 25.19 5.30
N ASP A 118 -0.80 25.65 6.27
CA ASP A 118 -0.94 24.99 7.58
C ASP A 118 -2.38 24.51 7.89
N SER A 119 -3.31 24.50 6.92
CA SER A 119 -4.71 24.16 7.22
C SER A 119 -4.96 22.69 7.61
N MET A 120 -3.94 21.84 7.57
CA MET A 120 -4.04 20.40 7.85
C MET A 120 -3.05 19.93 8.93
N VAL A 121 -2.48 20.87 9.71
CA VAL A 121 -1.47 20.55 10.74
C VAL A 121 -2.00 19.67 11.86
N GLU A 122 -3.30 19.75 12.19
CA GLU A 122 -3.92 18.88 13.21
C GLU A 122 -3.97 17.40 12.76
N GLU A 123 -3.92 17.13 11.46
CA GLU A 123 -3.78 15.78 10.88
C GLU A 123 -2.31 15.37 10.66
N GLY A 124 -1.37 16.19 11.12
CA GLY A 124 0.06 15.97 10.92
C GLY A 124 0.53 16.19 9.48
N ILE A 125 -0.21 16.99 8.70
CA ILE A 125 0.18 17.40 7.34
C ILE A 125 0.69 18.85 7.41
N PHE A 126 1.99 19.02 7.20
CA PHE A 126 2.68 20.29 7.37
C PHE A 126 3.07 20.91 6.02
N ASN A 127 3.30 22.22 6.03
CA ASN A 127 3.86 22.93 4.89
C ASN A 127 5.21 22.32 4.47
N GLY A 128 5.34 21.96 3.18
CA GLY A 128 6.51 21.31 2.60
C GLY A 128 6.39 19.78 2.51
N ASP A 129 5.36 19.18 3.09
CA ASP A 129 5.12 17.74 2.96
C ASP A 129 4.73 17.33 1.54
N VAL A 130 4.92 16.05 1.24
CA VAL A 130 4.40 15.43 0.00
C VAL A 130 3.30 14.45 0.38
N VAL A 131 2.08 14.72 -0.07
CA VAL A 131 0.94 13.84 0.14
C VAL A 131 0.76 12.92 -1.06
N VAL A 132 0.55 11.63 -0.81
CA VAL A 132 0.25 10.63 -1.84
C VAL A 132 -1.26 10.36 -1.85
N ILE A 133 -1.91 10.69 -2.96
CA ILE A 133 -3.36 10.69 -3.09
C ILE A 133 -3.81 9.55 -4.00
N LYS A 134 -4.82 8.81 -3.54
CA LYS A 134 -5.52 7.82 -4.34
C LYS A 134 -6.65 8.49 -5.13
N LYS A 135 -6.65 8.34 -6.46
CA LYS A 135 -7.74 8.77 -7.35
C LYS A 135 -9.00 7.95 -7.05
N GLN A 136 -10.06 8.64 -6.63
CA GLN A 136 -11.38 8.05 -6.40
C GLN A 136 -12.45 9.15 -6.44
N SER A 137 -13.67 8.78 -6.84
CA SER A 137 -14.83 9.70 -6.93
C SER A 137 -15.70 9.71 -5.68
N VAL A 138 -15.35 8.90 -4.67
CA VAL A 138 -16.12 8.74 -3.43
C VAL A 138 -15.19 8.85 -2.23
N ALA A 139 -15.70 9.42 -1.14
CA ALA A 139 -15.02 9.54 0.14
C ALA A 139 -16.03 9.42 1.28
N GLU A 140 -15.56 8.96 2.43
CA GLU A 140 -16.36 8.85 3.65
C GLU A 140 -16.25 10.11 4.51
N ASN A 141 -17.23 10.34 5.38
CA ASN A 141 -17.23 11.49 6.28
C ASN A 141 -15.99 11.48 7.18
N GLY A 142 -15.31 12.62 7.26
CA GLY A 142 -14.10 12.81 8.03
C GLY A 142 -12.81 12.40 7.32
N GLN A 143 -12.87 11.82 6.12
CA GLN A 143 -11.67 11.54 5.35
C GLN A 143 -11.03 12.85 4.85
N THR A 144 -9.70 12.91 4.92
CA THR A 144 -8.90 13.94 4.26
C THR A 144 -8.87 13.68 2.77
N VAL A 145 -9.33 14.65 1.98
CA VAL A 145 -9.44 14.54 0.52
C VAL A 145 -8.83 15.74 -0.18
N VAL A 146 -8.38 15.50 -1.40
CA VAL A 146 -8.20 16.54 -2.40
C VAL A 146 -9.53 16.69 -3.14
N ALA A 147 -10.18 17.83 -2.97
CA ALA A 147 -11.42 18.17 -3.66
C ALA A 147 -11.12 19.18 -4.78
N ILE A 148 -11.72 18.95 -5.94
CA ILE A 148 -11.72 19.90 -7.06
C ILE A 148 -13.06 20.65 -7.00
N ILE A 149 -13.01 21.97 -6.99
CA ILE A 149 -14.14 22.89 -6.91
C ILE A 149 -14.22 23.65 -8.23
N ASP A 150 -15.42 23.69 -8.82
CA ASP A 150 -15.73 24.40 -10.08
C ASP A 150 -14.79 24.04 -11.25
N ASP A 151 -14.25 22.81 -11.27
CA ASP A 151 -13.28 22.30 -12.26
C ASP A 151 -11.97 23.13 -12.39
N GLU A 152 -11.77 24.12 -11.53
CA GLU A 152 -10.64 25.05 -11.59
C GLU A 152 -9.71 24.92 -10.39
N GLN A 153 -10.24 24.56 -9.22
CA GLN A 153 -9.56 24.79 -7.95
C GLN A 153 -9.41 23.52 -7.12
N ALA A 154 -8.18 23.12 -6.78
CA ALA A 154 -7.92 21.99 -5.89
C ALA A 154 -7.66 22.43 -4.43
N THR A 155 -8.23 21.74 -3.44
CA THR A 155 -7.97 22.00 -2.01
C THR A 155 -7.88 20.73 -1.17
N LEU A 156 -7.04 20.76 -0.13
CA LEU A 156 -6.89 19.68 0.86
C LEU A 156 -7.73 19.99 2.10
N LYS A 157 -8.76 19.17 2.38
CA LYS A 157 -9.73 19.37 3.46
C LYS A 157 -10.30 18.03 3.94
N LYS A 158 -10.94 18.00 5.11
CA LYS A 158 -11.84 16.92 5.50
C LYS A 158 -13.21 17.10 4.85
N ILE A 159 -13.76 16.02 4.29
CA ILE A 159 -15.08 16.03 3.65
C ILE A 159 -16.17 15.49 4.57
N TYR A 160 -17.33 16.15 4.56
CA TYR A 160 -18.54 15.70 5.23
C TYR A 160 -19.72 15.82 4.28
N LYS A 161 -20.45 14.74 4.08
CA LYS A 161 -21.72 14.71 3.38
C LYS A 161 -22.84 15.15 4.31
N GLU A 162 -23.52 16.22 3.93
CA GLU A 162 -24.76 16.73 4.53
C GLU A 162 -25.92 16.47 3.55
N GLU A 163 -27.18 16.69 3.97
CA GLU A 163 -28.36 16.28 3.19
C GLU A 163 -28.34 16.75 1.72
N ASN A 164 -27.91 17.99 1.46
CA ASN A 164 -27.91 18.60 0.13
C ASN A 164 -26.57 19.20 -0.31
N ARG A 165 -25.48 18.93 0.42
CA ARG A 165 -24.17 19.50 0.11
C ARG A 165 -23.02 18.70 0.69
N PHE A 166 -21.83 18.96 0.18
CA PHE A 166 -20.58 18.55 0.83
C PHE A 166 -19.99 19.75 1.56
N ARG A 167 -19.57 19.52 2.80
CA ARG A 167 -18.84 20.49 3.61
C ARG A 167 -17.37 20.10 3.63
N LEU A 168 -16.51 21.03 3.25
CA LEU A 168 -15.06 20.91 3.32
C LEU A 168 -14.57 21.73 4.52
N GLN A 169 -13.87 21.09 5.46
CA GLN A 169 -13.32 21.76 6.64
C GLN A 169 -11.80 21.56 6.74
N PRO A 170 -11.05 22.56 7.24
CA PRO A 170 -9.68 22.36 7.71
C PRO A 170 -9.59 21.26 8.78
N ALA A 171 -8.39 20.74 9.00
CA ALA A 171 -8.14 19.82 10.11
C ALA A 171 -8.28 20.53 11.44
#